data_AF-A0A8T4DET0-F1
#
_entry.id   AF-A0A8T4DET0-F1
#
_cell.length_a   1.000
_cell.length_b   1.000
_cell.length_c   1.000
_cell.angle_alpha   90.00
_cell.angle_beta   90.00
_cell.angle_gamma   90.00
#
_symmetry.space_group_name_H-M   'P 1'
#
loop_
_entity.id
_entity.type
_entity.pdbx_description
1 polymer ?
#
loop_
_entity_poly.entity_id
_entity_poly.type
_entity_poly.pdbx_seq_one_letter_code
_entity_poly.pdbx_strand_id
1 'polypeptide(L)'
;MAEEVLKAEIRRLEGEEKAHAKKVRLKQAYAERARAKRDLKRMEKTQAEEEHAIAVLQKIQAEKKHAETGLLILRYVERHQPVESATIAQTFSVPPETLEEYITSLGLVNDSNGNIFANKERMTEITVTRKFEAWEQERKGVMERLKVIAERYPGLTRDELKEVYKCHYPDDDRLDRYLRERELVLDHSDIKESRAGTWIIIASVVLLVFLVLITAVSVHDPGVVEEAWGGLYVSLFGP
;
A
#
# COMPACT_ATOMS: atom_id res chain seq x y z
N MET A 1 -5.08 4.64 8.14
CA MET A 1 -5.31 4.92 9.58
C MET A 1 -4.37 5.98 10.12
N ALA A 2 -3.05 5.89 9.89
CA ALA A 2 -2.08 6.89 10.34
C ALA A 2 -2.40 8.34 9.92
N GLU A 3 -2.87 8.54 8.68
CA GLU A 3 -3.23 9.88 8.19
C GLU A 3 -4.34 10.55 9.00
N GLU A 4 -5.40 9.81 9.34
CA GLU A 4 -6.53 10.33 10.10
C GLU A 4 -6.16 10.62 11.56
N VAL A 5 -5.29 9.79 12.14
CA VAL A 5 -4.73 10.03 13.48
C VAL A 5 -3.93 11.34 13.50
N LEU A 6 -3.04 11.55 12.53
CA LEU A 6 -2.28 12.79 12.41
C LEU A 6 -3.17 14.02 12.17
N LYS A 7 -4.19 13.91 11.31
CA LYS A 7 -5.15 15.00 11.09
C LYS A 7 -5.91 15.36 12.37
N ALA A 8 -6.33 14.36 13.13
CA ALA A 8 -7.01 14.57 14.41
C ALA A 8 -6.08 15.25 15.43
N GLU A 9 -4.82 14.84 15.48
CA GLU A 9 -3.81 15.41 16.36
C GLU A 9 -3.48 16.86 16.01
N ILE A 10 -3.29 17.18 14.73
CA ILE A 10 -3.09 18.56 14.27
C ILE A 10 -4.28 19.44 14.69
N ARG A 11 -5.52 18.98 14.52
CA ARG A 11 -6.73 19.72 14.94
C ARG A 11 -6.78 19.93 16.46
N ARG A 12 -6.38 18.92 17.24
CA ARG A 12 -6.28 19.02 18.72
C ARG A 12 -5.27 20.11 19.10
N LEU A 13 -4.07 20.05 18.53
CA LEU A 13 -2.99 21.00 18.77
C LEU A 13 -3.35 22.43 18.33
N GLU A 14 -4.09 22.60 17.23
CA GLU A 14 -4.63 23.92 16.83
C GLU A 14 -5.58 24.51 17.87
N GLY A 15 -6.42 23.68 18.50
CA GLY A 15 -7.30 24.09 19.58
C GLY A 15 -6.51 24.55 20.81
N GLU A 16 -5.49 23.78 21.20
CA GLU A 16 -4.61 24.09 22.32
C GLU A 16 -3.75 25.33 22.08
N GLU A 17 -3.21 25.48 20.87
CA GLU A 17 -2.46 26.65 20.43
C GLU A 17 -3.32 27.91 20.60
N LYS A 18 -4.57 27.91 20.13
CA LYS A 18 -5.50 29.04 20.28
C LYS A 18 -5.79 29.35 21.75
N ALA A 19 -6.02 28.32 22.57
CA ALA A 19 -6.29 28.49 23.99
C ALA A 19 -5.08 29.09 24.74
N HIS A 20 -3.87 28.60 24.44
CA HIS A 20 -2.64 29.06 25.07
C HIS A 20 -2.19 30.44 24.56
N ALA A 21 -2.39 30.75 23.28
CA ALA A 21 -2.18 32.08 22.74
C ALA A 21 -3.04 33.14 23.47
N LYS A 22 -4.29 32.81 23.81
CA LYS A 22 -5.14 33.68 24.63
C LYS A 22 -4.59 33.86 26.05
N LYS A 23 -4.08 32.79 26.68
CA LYS A 23 -3.44 32.87 28.01
C LYS A 23 -2.20 33.75 27.98
N VAL A 24 -1.33 33.58 26.97
CA VAL A 24 -0.13 34.42 26.78
C VAL A 24 -0.51 35.90 26.67
N ARG A 25 -1.48 36.24 25.80
CA ARG A 25 -1.97 37.63 25.66
C ARG A 25 -2.49 38.21 26.97
N LEU A 26 -3.21 37.41 27.77
CA LEU A 26 -3.70 37.86 29.08
C LEU A 26 -2.54 38.10 30.06
N LYS A 27 -1.55 37.19 30.12
CA LYS A 27 -0.39 37.33 31.00
C LYS A 27 0.48 38.54 30.62
N GLN A 28 0.69 38.76 29.32
CA GLN A 28 1.34 39.96 28.78
C GLN A 28 0.64 41.25 29.25
N ALA A 29 -0.68 41.33 29.08
CA ALA A 29 -1.45 42.49 29.52
C ALA A 29 -1.38 42.71 31.06
N TYR A 30 -1.31 41.64 31.85
CA TYR A 30 -1.12 41.74 33.30
C TYR A 30 0.29 42.21 33.68
N ALA A 31 1.32 41.70 33.01
CA ALA A 31 2.71 42.11 33.22
C ALA A 31 2.90 43.59 32.85
N GLU A 32 2.33 44.05 31.73
CA GLU A 32 2.34 45.47 31.33
C GLU A 32 1.67 46.37 32.37
N ARG A 33 0.52 45.94 32.93
CA ARG A 33 -0.16 46.69 34.00
C ARG A 33 0.67 46.74 35.29
N ALA A 34 1.35 45.66 35.65
CA ALA A 34 2.25 45.64 36.81
C ALA A 34 3.45 46.57 36.62
N ARG A 35 4.04 46.58 35.41
CA ARG A 35 5.10 47.53 35.00
C ARG A 35 4.64 48.98 35.09
N ALA A 36 3.45 49.28 34.57
CA ALA A 36 2.87 50.64 34.63
C ALA A 36 2.66 51.14 36.07
N LYS A 37 2.38 50.24 37.02
CA LYS A 37 2.19 50.56 38.44
C LYS A 37 3.47 50.55 39.28
N ARG A 38 4.63 50.21 38.68
CA ARG A 38 5.94 50.07 39.36
C ARG A 38 5.92 49.13 40.59
N ASP A 39 5.06 48.11 40.56
CA ASP A 39 4.94 47.13 41.66
C ASP A 39 5.95 45.99 41.47
N LEU A 40 7.17 46.19 41.98
CA LEU A 40 8.33 45.31 41.77
C LEU A 40 8.06 43.84 42.15
N LYS A 41 7.40 43.58 43.28
CA LYS A 41 7.06 42.21 43.70
C LYS A 41 6.09 41.52 42.74
N ARG A 42 5.15 42.28 42.17
CA ARG A 42 4.19 41.76 41.19
C ARG A 42 4.80 41.61 39.80
N MET A 43 5.76 42.45 39.45
CA MET A 43 6.48 42.38 38.17
C MET A 43 7.24 41.07 38.01
N GLU A 44 8.07 40.67 38.97
CA GLU A 44 8.84 39.42 38.89
C GLU A 44 7.92 38.20 38.74
N LYS A 45 6.86 38.14 39.54
CA LYS A 45 5.88 37.05 39.48
C LYS A 45 5.13 37.02 38.14
N THR A 46 4.65 38.16 37.65
CA THR A 46 3.91 38.21 36.38
C THR A 46 4.79 37.92 35.18
N GLN A 47 6.06 38.33 35.22
CA GLN A 47 7.03 38.02 34.18
C GLN A 47 7.34 36.51 34.14
N ALA A 48 7.58 35.86 35.28
CA ALA A 48 7.79 34.41 35.32
C ALA A 48 6.58 33.63 34.78
N GLU A 49 5.35 34.07 35.11
CA GLU A 49 4.12 33.47 34.58
C GLU A 49 3.93 33.70 33.07
N GLU A 50 4.38 34.86 32.56
CA GLU A 50 4.37 35.17 31.13
C GLU A 50 5.37 34.28 30.36
N GLU A 51 6.61 34.21 30.83
CA GLU A 51 7.67 33.39 30.24
C GLU A 51 7.27 31.91 30.20
N HIS A 52 6.70 31.40 31.29
CA HIS A 52 6.16 30.05 31.34
C HIS A 52 5.03 29.83 30.32
N ALA A 53 4.10 30.79 30.19
CA ALA A 53 3.02 30.68 29.21
C ALA A 53 3.54 30.69 27.76
N ILE A 54 4.57 31.49 27.48
CA ILE A 54 5.24 31.55 26.18
C ILE A 54 5.93 30.22 25.87
N ALA A 55 6.67 29.66 26.84
CA ALA A 55 7.36 28.37 26.65
C ALA A 55 6.38 27.23 26.32
N VAL A 56 5.23 27.18 27.00
CA VAL A 56 4.19 26.19 26.69
C VAL A 56 3.62 26.38 25.29
N LEU A 57 3.37 27.63 24.87
CA LEU A 57 2.88 27.89 23.51
C LEU A 57 3.90 27.47 22.44
N GLN A 58 5.18 27.76 22.64
CA GLN A 58 6.26 27.35 21.75
C GLN A 58 6.35 25.83 21.63
N LYS A 59 6.19 25.11 22.75
CA LYS A 59 6.16 23.65 22.76
C LYS A 59 5.01 23.10 21.91
N ILE A 60 3.79 23.63 22.09
CA ILE A 60 2.62 23.22 21.30
C ILE A 60 2.84 23.48 19.80
N GLN A 61 3.43 24.63 19.45
CA GLN A 61 3.75 24.96 18.06
C GLN A 61 4.79 24.02 17.44
N ALA A 62 5.80 23.62 18.22
CA ALA A 62 6.79 22.65 17.78
C ALA A 62 6.16 21.26 17.55
N GLU A 63 5.32 20.79 18.48
CA GLU A 63 4.59 19.52 18.34
C GLU A 63 3.66 19.52 17.12
N LYS A 64 2.95 20.63 16.89
CA LYS A 64 2.08 20.79 15.72
C LYS A 64 2.87 20.72 14.43
N LYS A 65 3.98 21.46 14.34
CA LYS A 65 4.87 21.44 13.17
C LYS A 65 5.41 20.02 12.92
N HIS A 66 5.79 19.31 13.98
CA HIS A 66 6.25 17.94 13.89
C HIS A 66 5.16 17.01 13.31
N ALA A 67 3.91 17.12 13.78
CA ALA A 67 2.78 16.34 13.25
C ALA A 67 2.46 16.69 11.78
N GLU A 68 2.50 17.97 11.41
CA GLU A 68 2.33 18.42 10.03
C GLU A 68 3.40 17.85 9.09
N THR A 69 4.67 17.88 9.51
CA THR A 69 5.77 17.27 8.76
C THR A 69 5.57 15.76 8.61
N GLY A 70 5.16 15.06 9.67
CA GLY A 70 4.84 13.62 9.59
C GLY A 70 3.74 13.30 8.58
N LEU A 71 2.69 14.13 8.53
CA LEU A 71 1.61 13.99 7.54
C LEU A 71 2.09 14.20 6.10
N LEU A 72 2.99 15.16 5.87
CA LEU A 72 3.57 15.41 4.55
C LEU A 72 4.45 14.24 4.11
N ILE A 73 5.28 13.70 5.01
CA ILE A 73 6.12 12.53 4.75
C ILE A 73 5.26 11.33 4.38
N LEU A 74 4.22 11.02 5.16
CA LEU A 74 3.31 9.91 4.90
C LEU A 74 2.72 9.99 3.48
N ARG A 75 2.15 11.14 3.12
CA ARG A 75 1.55 11.36 1.80
C ARG A 75 2.56 11.26 0.66
N TYR A 76 3.78 11.69 0.91
CA TYR A 76 4.85 11.62 -0.08
C TYR A 76 5.25 10.16 -0.34
N VAL A 77 5.46 9.38 0.73
CA VAL A 77 5.77 7.95 0.63
C VAL A 77 4.64 7.19 -0.08
N GLU A 78 3.38 7.44 0.27
CA GLU A 78 2.23 6.77 -0.36
C GLU A 78 2.18 6.97 -1.89
N ARG A 79 2.60 8.15 -2.37
CA ARG A 79 2.59 8.52 -3.79
C ARG A 79 3.84 8.09 -4.56
N HIS A 80 4.99 8.04 -3.90
CA HIS A 80 6.29 7.87 -4.55
C HIS A 80 7.02 6.59 -4.16
N GLN A 81 6.38 5.70 -3.38
CA GLN A 81 6.96 4.41 -3.02
C GLN A 81 7.30 3.56 -4.26
N PRO A 82 8.47 2.88 -4.25
CA PRO A 82 9.50 2.97 -3.23
C PRO A 82 10.32 4.25 -3.39
N VAL A 83 10.67 4.86 -2.26
CA VAL A 83 11.47 6.08 -2.22
C VAL A 83 12.58 5.96 -1.21
N GLU A 84 13.78 6.43 -1.55
CA GLU A 84 14.95 6.35 -0.67
C GLU A 84 14.79 7.26 0.55
N SER A 85 15.22 6.77 1.72
CA SER A 85 15.22 7.54 2.97
C SER A 85 16.00 8.85 2.85
N ALA A 86 17.13 8.84 2.15
CA ALA A 86 17.95 10.02 1.88
C ALA A 86 17.19 11.09 1.07
N THR A 87 16.40 10.66 0.09
CA THR A 87 15.56 11.57 -0.72
C THR A 87 14.48 12.24 0.14
N ILE A 88 13.87 11.49 1.06
CA ILE A 88 12.87 12.05 1.99
C ILE A 88 13.53 13.05 2.95
N ALA A 89 14.64 12.66 3.58
CA ALA A 89 15.39 13.51 4.49
C ALA A 89 15.77 14.84 3.84
N GLN A 90 16.25 14.79 2.59
CA GLN A 90 16.58 15.99 1.81
C GLN A 90 15.33 16.82 1.48
N THR A 91 14.26 16.19 0.98
CA THR A 91 13.04 16.87 0.53
C THR A 91 12.38 17.65 1.67
N PHE A 92 12.34 17.08 2.87
CA PHE A 92 11.71 17.71 4.03
C PHE A 92 12.71 18.42 4.95
N SER A 93 14.00 18.43 4.60
CA SER A 93 15.09 18.98 5.42
C SER A 93 15.08 18.45 6.85
N VAL A 94 14.83 17.14 7.00
CA VAL A 94 14.72 16.45 8.28
C VAL A 94 16.00 15.63 8.53
N PRO A 95 16.62 15.70 9.73
CA PRO A 95 17.76 14.85 10.06
C PRO A 95 17.41 13.36 9.96
N PRO A 96 18.36 12.48 9.61
CA PRO A 96 18.12 11.04 9.51
C PRO A 96 17.53 10.43 10.79
N GLU A 97 18.00 10.88 11.97
CA GLU A 97 17.50 10.41 13.27
C GLU A 97 16.01 10.72 13.45
N THR A 98 15.59 11.93 13.13
CA THR A 98 14.18 12.34 13.20
C THR A 98 13.33 11.65 12.12
N LEU A 99 13.92 11.33 10.96
CA LEU A 99 13.23 10.56 9.94
C LEU A 99 12.92 9.13 10.42
N GLU A 100 13.82 8.47 11.14
CA GLU A 100 13.57 7.14 11.72
C GLU A 100 12.44 7.14 12.76
N GLU A 101 12.33 8.21 13.55
CA GLU A 101 11.18 8.41 14.45
C GLU A 101 9.86 8.53 13.66
N TYR A 102 9.86 9.26 12.54
CA TYR A 102 8.70 9.32 11.65
C TYR A 102 8.36 7.97 11.03
N ILE A 103 9.36 7.24 10.52
CA ILE A 103 9.15 5.92 9.92
C ILE A 103 8.48 4.98 10.93
N THR A 104 9.01 4.94 12.15
CA THR A 104 8.50 4.09 13.23
C THR A 104 7.10 4.50 13.67
N SER A 105 6.89 5.79 13.95
CA SER A 105 5.60 6.31 14.46
C SER A 105 4.47 6.20 13.42
N LEU A 106 4.80 6.30 12.13
CA LEU A 106 3.84 6.22 11.03
C LEU A 106 3.59 4.79 10.54
N GLY A 107 4.37 3.80 11.02
CA GLY A 107 4.26 2.41 10.58
C GLY A 107 4.77 2.17 9.15
N LEU A 108 5.68 3.03 8.68
CA LEU A 108 6.36 2.87 7.40
C LEU A 108 7.37 1.73 7.48
N VAL A 109 7.72 1.15 6.34
CA VAL A 109 8.60 -0.03 6.28
C VAL A 109 9.78 0.25 5.36
N ASN A 110 10.98 -0.12 5.80
CA ASN A 110 12.20 -0.02 5.00
C ASN A 110 12.59 -1.39 4.45
N ASP A 111 13.05 -1.42 3.19
CA ASP A 111 13.76 -2.59 2.65
C ASP A 111 15.26 -2.57 3.01
N SER A 112 15.96 -3.63 2.63
CA SER A 112 17.42 -3.76 2.82
C SER A 112 18.24 -2.76 2.01
N ASN A 113 17.63 -2.06 1.05
CA ASN A 113 18.28 -1.08 0.19
C ASN A 113 18.05 0.36 0.67
N GLY A 114 17.33 0.55 1.79
CA GLY A 114 17.00 1.87 2.32
C GLY A 114 15.80 2.54 1.63
N ASN A 115 15.01 1.79 0.87
CA ASN A 115 13.75 2.28 0.31
C ASN A 115 12.63 2.17 1.33
N ILE A 116 11.81 3.21 1.40
CA ILE A 116 10.67 3.34 2.29
C ILE A 116 9.37 3.06 1.53
N PHE A 117 8.48 2.33 2.21
CA PHE A 117 7.16 1.94 1.73
C PHE A 117 6.10 2.33 2.75
N ALA A 118 4.87 2.56 2.27
CA ALA A 118 3.74 2.92 3.11
C ALA A 118 3.39 1.83 4.12
N ASN A 119 3.57 0.56 3.74
CA ASN A 119 3.38 -0.61 4.60
C ASN A 119 4.02 -1.86 4.00
N LYS A 120 4.02 -2.96 4.76
CA LYS A 120 4.61 -4.26 4.37
C LYS A 120 3.90 -4.91 3.17
N GLU A 121 2.59 -4.72 3.04
CA GLU A 121 1.81 -5.27 1.93
C GLU A 121 2.23 -4.61 0.61
N ARG A 122 2.29 -3.28 0.57
CA ARG A 122 2.79 -2.49 -0.56
C ARG A 122 4.23 -2.82 -0.91
N MET A 123 5.09 -2.97 0.08
CA MET A 123 6.48 -3.42 -0.14
C MET A 123 6.50 -4.76 -0.86
N THR A 124 5.70 -5.72 -0.40
CA THR A 124 5.64 -7.07 -0.98
C THR A 124 5.09 -7.03 -2.40
N GLU A 125 3.96 -6.34 -2.61
CA GLU A 125 3.32 -6.16 -3.91
C GLU A 125 4.29 -5.56 -4.93
N ILE A 126 4.89 -4.41 -4.62
CA ILE A 126 5.81 -3.72 -5.53
C ILE A 126 7.06 -4.56 -5.79
N THR A 127 7.61 -5.22 -4.77
CA THR A 127 8.78 -6.09 -4.93
C THR A 127 8.49 -7.26 -5.86
N VAL A 128 7.33 -7.90 -5.70
CA VAL A 128 6.91 -9.01 -6.55
C VAL A 128 6.67 -8.52 -7.98
N THR A 129 5.95 -7.41 -8.16
CA THR A 129 5.70 -6.82 -9.48
C THR A 129 7.00 -6.48 -10.20
N ARG A 130 7.95 -5.84 -9.53
CA ARG A 130 9.27 -5.53 -10.13
C ARG A 130 10.05 -6.77 -10.53
N LYS A 131 10.03 -7.82 -9.69
CA LYS A 131 10.67 -9.10 -10.04
C LYS A 131 10.00 -9.73 -11.26
N PHE A 132 8.67 -9.65 -11.33
CA PHE A 132 7.91 -10.16 -12.47
C PHE A 132 8.19 -9.36 -13.75
N GLU A 133 8.23 -8.04 -13.70
CA GLU A 133 8.58 -7.18 -14.84
C GLU A 133 10.01 -7.44 -15.33
N ALA A 134 10.98 -7.55 -14.41
CA ALA A 134 12.36 -7.89 -14.76
C ALA A 134 12.44 -9.25 -15.44
N TRP A 135 11.74 -10.25 -14.89
CA TRP A 135 11.62 -11.57 -15.48
C TRP A 135 10.98 -11.54 -16.87
N GLU A 136 9.93 -10.74 -17.07
CA GLU A 136 9.25 -10.61 -18.36
C GLU A 136 10.16 -9.97 -19.42
N GLN A 137 10.95 -8.97 -19.04
CA GLN A 137 11.95 -8.36 -19.93
C GLN A 137 13.06 -9.36 -20.31
N GLU A 138 13.57 -10.13 -19.35
CA GLU A 138 14.55 -11.19 -19.61
C GLU A 138 13.98 -12.23 -20.57
N ARG A 139 12.76 -12.69 -20.31
CA ARG A 139 12.03 -13.62 -21.17
C ARG A 139 11.88 -13.07 -22.58
N LYS A 140 11.48 -11.81 -22.73
CA LYS A 140 11.32 -11.18 -24.05
C LYS A 140 12.63 -11.18 -24.83
N GLY A 141 13.75 -10.87 -24.18
CA GLY A 141 15.08 -10.94 -24.78
C GLY A 141 15.46 -12.34 -25.25
N VAL A 142 15.18 -13.38 -24.43
CA VAL A 142 15.42 -14.78 -24.80
C VAL A 142 14.55 -15.20 -25.99
N MET A 143 13.27 -14.83 -25.99
CA MET A 143 12.32 -15.17 -27.06
C MET A 143 12.70 -14.51 -28.39
N GLU A 144 13.17 -13.26 -28.38
CA GLU A 144 13.62 -12.59 -29.60
C GLU A 144 14.86 -13.28 -30.19
N ARG A 145 15.82 -13.68 -29.34
CA ARG A 145 17.00 -14.44 -29.77
C ARG A 145 16.63 -15.82 -30.34
N LEU A 146 15.69 -16.53 -29.71
CA LEU A 146 15.18 -17.80 -30.20
C LEU A 146 14.46 -17.65 -31.55
N LYS A 147 13.71 -16.57 -31.73
CA LYS A 147 13.04 -16.25 -33.00
C LYS A 147 14.05 -16.07 -34.12
N VAL A 148 15.12 -15.30 -33.90
CA VAL A 148 16.20 -15.11 -34.89
C VAL A 148 16.85 -16.44 -35.27
N ILE A 149 17.06 -17.33 -34.30
CA ILE A 149 17.61 -18.68 -34.57
C ILE A 149 16.62 -19.52 -35.37
N ALA A 150 15.34 -19.52 -35.02
CA ALA A 150 14.31 -20.29 -35.71
C ALA A 150 14.11 -19.82 -37.17
N GLU A 151 14.22 -18.52 -37.42
CA GLU A 151 14.19 -17.95 -38.77
C GLU A 151 15.42 -18.34 -39.59
N ARG A 152 16.59 -18.45 -38.95
CA ARG A 152 17.84 -18.85 -39.59
C ARG A 152 17.92 -20.36 -39.87
N TYR A 153 17.26 -21.17 -39.05
CA TYR A 153 17.25 -22.62 -39.12
C TYR A 153 15.80 -23.15 -39.07
N PRO A 154 15.04 -23.03 -40.18
CA PRO A 154 13.66 -23.48 -40.22
C PRO A 154 13.59 -25.01 -40.12
N GLY A 155 12.61 -25.51 -39.35
CA GLY A 155 12.37 -26.95 -39.19
C GLY A 155 13.05 -27.61 -38.00
N LEU A 156 13.82 -26.86 -37.20
CA LEU A 156 14.37 -27.38 -35.93
C LEU A 156 13.26 -27.69 -34.93
N THR A 157 13.40 -28.82 -34.25
CA THR A 157 12.59 -29.17 -33.09
C THR A 157 12.94 -28.28 -31.89
N ARG A 158 12.10 -28.30 -30.85
CA ARG A 158 12.31 -27.48 -29.63
C ARG A 158 13.66 -27.77 -28.96
N ASP A 159 14.07 -29.03 -28.91
CA ASP A 159 15.31 -29.45 -28.26
C ASP A 159 16.54 -29.08 -29.10
N GLU A 160 16.45 -29.23 -30.43
CA GLU A 160 17.51 -28.79 -31.33
C GLU A 160 17.67 -27.26 -31.32
N LEU A 161 16.56 -26.51 -31.24
CA LEU A 161 16.59 -25.05 -31.12
C LEU A 161 17.27 -24.62 -29.81
N LYS A 162 17.07 -25.37 -28.72
CA LYS A 162 17.72 -25.14 -27.42
C LYS A 162 19.22 -25.38 -27.51
N GLU A 163 19.65 -26.47 -28.13
CA GLU A 163 21.09 -26.76 -28.31
C GLU A 163 21.77 -25.70 -29.19
N VAL A 164 21.12 -25.31 -30.30
CA VAL A 164 21.62 -24.23 -31.16
C VAL A 164 21.69 -22.90 -30.42
N TYR A 165 20.72 -22.59 -29.56
CA TYR A 165 20.77 -21.40 -28.71
C TYR A 165 21.99 -21.39 -27.78
N LYS A 166 22.26 -22.51 -27.10
CA LYS A 166 23.42 -22.65 -26.21
C LYS A 166 24.74 -22.49 -26.95
N CYS A 167 24.82 -22.96 -28.19
CA CYS A 167 26.00 -22.74 -29.03
C CYS A 167 26.20 -21.27 -29.43
N HIS A 168 25.11 -20.52 -29.68
CA HIS A 168 25.19 -19.10 -30.02
C HIS A 168 25.40 -18.18 -28.82
N TYR A 169 24.93 -18.60 -27.64
CA TYR A 169 24.97 -17.83 -26.39
C TYR A 169 25.46 -18.71 -25.22
N PRO A 170 26.74 -19.14 -25.23
CA PRO A 170 27.26 -20.09 -24.23
C PRO A 170 27.29 -19.53 -22.80
N ASP A 171 27.39 -18.21 -22.67
CA ASP A 171 27.39 -17.51 -21.37
C ASP A 171 25.99 -17.11 -20.88
N ASP A 172 24.94 -17.41 -21.66
CA ASP A 172 23.56 -17.00 -21.33
C ASP A 172 22.79 -18.14 -20.64
N ASP A 173 22.84 -18.16 -19.30
CA ASP A 173 22.14 -19.13 -18.46
C ASP A 173 20.62 -18.86 -18.35
N ARG A 174 20.13 -17.76 -18.93
CA ARG A 174 18.74 -17.31 -18.79
C ARG A 174 17.75 -18.24 -19.47
N LEU A 175 18.12 -18.89 -20.56
CA LEU A 175 17.25 -19.86 -21.23
C LEU A 175 16.95 -21.07 -20.34
N ASP A 176 17.96 -21.63 -19.68
CA ASP A 176 17.76 -22.76 -18.77
C ASP A 176 17.00 -22.34 -17.51
N ARG A 177 17.23 -21.12 -17.00
CA ARG A 177 16.44 -20.54 -15.89
C ARG A 177 14.96 -20.39 -16.27
N TYR A 178 14.69 -19.79 -17.43
CA TYR A 178 13.34 -19.61 -17.96
C TYR A 178 12.60 -20.94 -18.15
N LEU A 179 13.27 -21.94 -18.73
CA LEU A 179 12.66 -23.25 -18.98
C LEU A 179 12.28 -23.96 -17.67
N ARG A 180 13.16 -23.94 -16.66
CA ARG A 180 12.87 -24.50 -15.33
C ARG A 180 11.71 -23.79 -14.63
N GLU A 181 11.69 -22.47 -14.66
CA GLU A 181 10.62 -21.68 -14.03
C GLU A 181 9.27 -21.88 -14.72
N ARG A 182 9.26 -22.04 -16.05
CA ARG A 182 8.05 -22.38 -16.81
C ARG A 182 7.51 -23.77 -16.46
N GLU A 183 8.37 -24.76 -16.29
CA GLU A 183 8.00 -26.12 -15.87
C GLU A 183 7.37 -26.09 -14.47
N LEU A 184 7.97 -25.35 -13.53
CA LEU A 184 7.44 -25.16 -12.18
C LEU A 184 6.08 -24.43 -12.16
N VAL A 185 5.87 -23.44 -13.03
CA VAL A 185 4.58 -22.73 -13.15
C VAL A 185 3.49 -23.63 -13.73
N LEU A 186 3.84 -24.53 -14.66
CA LEU A 186 2.92 -25.51 -15.23
C LEU A 186 2.53 -26.60 -14.21
N ASP A 187 3.49 -27.09 -13.41
CA ASP A 187 3.22 -28.00 -12.29
C ASP A 187 2.35 -27.36 -11.20
N HIS A 188 2.49 -26.05 -10.96
CA HIS A 188 1.64 -25.31 -10.00
C HIS A 188 0.27 -24.92 -10.58
N SER A 189 0.12 -24.80 -11.90
CA SER A 189 -1.19 -24.63 -12.53
C SER A 189 -2.02 -25.91 -12.49
N ASP A 190 -1.39 -27.08 -12.57
CA ASP A 190 -2.09 -28.37 -12.38
C ASP A 190 -2.63 -28.52 -10.94
N ILE A 191 -1.93 -27.95 -9.94
CA ILE A 191 -2.40 -27.90 -8.54
C ILE A 191 -3.54 -26.88 -8.35
N LYS A 192 -3.57 -25.76 -9.10
CA LYS A 192 -4.70 -24.81 -9.08
C LYS A 192 -5.90 -25.31 -9.88
N GLU A 193 -5.70 -26.01 -10.99
CA GLU A 193 -6.76 -26.69 -11.74
C GLU A 193 -7.37 -27.86 -10.95
N SER A 194 -6.60 -28.52 -10.08
CA SER A 194 -7.17 -29.48 -9.12
C SER A 194 -8.19 -28.83 -8.15
N ARG A 195 -7.91 -27.61 -7.65
CA ARG A 195 -8.85 -26.88 -6.78
C ARG A 195 -10.02 -26.29 -7.55
N ALA A 196 -9.80 -25.75 -8.77
CA ALA A 196 -10.87 -25.27 -9.63
C ALA A 196 -11.78 -26.39 -10.14
N GLY A 197 -11.23 -27.56 -10.46
CA GLY A 197 -11.97 -28.77 -10.80
C GLY A 197 -12.83 -29.27 -9.64
N THR A 198 -12.37 -29.13 -8.40
CA THR A 198 -13.16 -29.45 -7.21
C THR A 198 -14.38 -28.52 -7.07
N TRP A 199 -14.22 -27.21 -7.33
CA TRP A 199 -15.34 -26.26 -7.31
C TRP A 199 -16.33 -26.46 -8.47
N ILE A 200 -15.84 -26.83 -9.66
CA ILE A 200 -16.68 -27.15 -10.81
C ILE A 200 -17.48 -28.44 -10.53
N ILE A 201 -16.87 -29.47 -9.96
CA ILE A 201 -17.57 -30.71 -9.57
C ILE A 201 -18.62 -30.42 -8.49
N ILE A 202 -18.31 -29.60 -7.48
CA ILE A 202 -19.27 -29.19 -6.44
C ILE A 202 -20.42 -28.39 -7.06
N ALA A 203 -20.15 -27.44 -7.96
CA ALA A 203 -21.17 -26.67 -8.65
C ALA A 203 -22.06 -27.55 -9.54
N SER A 204 -21.48 -28.52 -10.25
CA SER A 204 -22.23 -29.49 -11.07
C SER A 204 -23.10 -30.42 -10.22
N VAL A 205 -22.61 -30.89 -9.06
CA VAL A 205 -23.42 -31.72 -8.14
C VAL A 205 -24.56 -30.91 -7.52
N VAL A 206 -24.32 -29.66 -7.12
CA VAL A 206 -25.37 -28.76 -6.61
C VAL A 206 -26.43 -28.49 -7.68
N LEU A 207 -26.02 -28.21 -8.92
CA LEU A 207 -26.94 -27.99 -10.04
C LEU A 207 -27.80 -29.24 -10.33
N LEU A 208 -27.19 -30.43 -10.25
CA LEU A 208 -27.88 -31.69 -10.51
C LEU A 208 -28.89 -32.04 -9.41
N VAL A 209 -28.54 -31.79 -8.14
CA VAL A 209 -29.47 -31.92 -7.01
C VAL A 209 -30.62 -30.92 -7.14
N PHE A 210 -30.34 -29.68 -7.58
CA PHE A 210 -31.35 -28.65 -7.79
C PHE A 210 -32.34 -29.02 -8.91
N LEU A 211 -31.83 -29.58 -10.03
CA LEU A 211 -32.67 -30.08 -11.13
C LEU A 211 -33.54 -31.28 -10.73
N VAL A 212 -33.02 -32.20 -9.92
CA VAL A 212 -33.79 -33.32 -9.37
C VAL A 212 -34.88 -32.84 -8.41
N LEU A 213 -34.60 -31.82 -7.59
CA LEU A 213 -35.60 -31.20 -6.72
C LEU A 213 -36.70 -30.47 -7.51
N ILE A 214 -36.34 -29.73 -8.55
CA ILE A 214 -37.33 -29.05 -9.42
C ILE A 214 -38.24 -30.08 -10.08
N THR A 215 -37.68 -31.15 -10.65
CA THR A 215 -38.47 -32.20 -11.31
C THR A 215 -39.35 -32.97 -10.32
N ALA A 216 -38.86 -33.26 -9.11
CA ALA A 216 -39.67 -33.89 -8.05
C ALA A 216 -40.83 -33.00 -7.60
N VAL A 217 -40.63 -31.68 -7.48
CA VAL A 217 -41.68 -30.71 -7.12
C VAL A 217 -42.69 -30.54 -8.26
N SER A 218 -42.24 -30.47 -9.52
CA SER A 218 -43.14 -30.38 -10.69
C SER A 218 -44.04 -31.61 -10.89
N VAL A 219 -43.62 -32.79 -10.41
CA VAL A 219 -44.43 -34.02 -10.47
C VAL A 219 -45.47 -34.08 -9.34
N HIS A 220 -45.25 -33.38 -8.22
CA HIS A 220 -46.17 -33.41 -7.08
C HIS A 220 -47.13 -32.23 -7.01
N ASP A 221 -46.79 -31.06 -7.54
CA ASP A 221 -47.72 -29.92 -7.59
C ASP A 221 -47.36 -28.92 -8.72
N PRO A 222 -47.98 -29.01 -9.91
CA PRO A 222 -47.60 -28.21 -11.08
C PRO A 222 -47.91 -26.71 -10.94
N GLY A 223 -48.74 -26.31 -9.97
CA GLY A 223 -49.14 -24.90 -9.78
C GLY A 223 -48.06 -24.01 -9.14
N VAL A 224 -47.08 -24.58 -8.44
CA VAL A 224 -46.05 -23.82 -7.69
C VAL A 224 -44.91 -23.35 -8.60
N VAL A 225 -44.76 -23.95 -9.78
CA VAL A 225 -43.62 -23.68 -10.69
C VAL A 225 -43.80 -22.33 -11.41
N GLU A 226 -45.02 -21.93 -11.78
CA GLU A 226 -45.23 -20.69 -12.52
C GLU A 226 -44.91 -19.41 -11.71
N GLU A 227 -45.19 -19.40 -10.39
CA GLU A 227 -44.85 -18.24 -9.54
C GLU A 227 -43.34 -18.09 -9.32
N ALA A 228 -42.59 -19.20 -9.27
CA ALA A 228 -41.14 -19.17 -9.04
C ALA A 228 -40.35 -18.65 -10.25
N TRP A 229 -40.78 -18.98 -11.47
CA TRP A 229 -40.12 -18.49 -12.70
C TRP A 229 -40.50 -17.04 -13.04
N GLY A 230 -41.71 -16.60 -12.70
CA GLY A 230 -42.13 -15.20 -12.88
C GLY A 230 -41.32 -14.20 -12.04
N GLY A 231 -40.95 -14.57 -10.81
CA GLY A 231 -40.12 -13.72 -9.93
C GLY A 231 -38.65 -13.62 -10.35
N LEU A 232 -38.06 -14.72 -10.85
CA LEU A 232 -36.63 -14.75 -11.19
C LEU A 232 -36.31 -13.97 -12.47
N TYR A 233 -37.24 -13.94 -13.44
CA TYR A 233 -37.03 -13.27 -14.72
C TYR A 233 -37.04 -11.74 -14.59
N VAL A 234 -37.87 -11.20 -13.70
CA VAL A 234 -37.94 -9.75 -13.40
C VAL A 234 -36.69 -9.27 -12.66
N SER A 235 -36.06 -10.12 -11.84
CA SER A 235 -34.84 -9.78 -11.09
C SER A 235 -33.56 -9.76 -11.93
N LEU A 236 -33.50 -10.50 -13.03
CA LEU A 236 -32.27 -10.65 -13.83
C LEU A 236 -32.28 -9.85 -15.13
N PHE A 237 -33.45 -9.52 -15.66
CA PHE A 237 -33.58 -8.90 -16.99
C PHE A 237 -34.62 -7.77 -17.08
N GLY A 238 -35.14 -7.29 -15.95
CA GLY A 238 -35.93 -6.06 -15.91
C GLY A 238 -35.04 -4.80 -16.06
N PRO A 239 -35.57 -3.69 -16.58
CA PRO A 239 -34.81 -2.44 -16.76
C PRO A 239 -34.27 -1.86 -15.45
#